data_AF-I3DVM0-F1
#
_entry.id   AF-I3DVM0-F1
#
_cell.length_a   1.000
_cell.length_b   1.000
_cell.length_c   1.000
_cell.angle_alpha   90.00
_cell.angle_beta   90.00
_cell.angle_gamma   90.00
#
_symmetry.space_group_name_H-M   'P 1'
#
loop_
_entity.id
_entity.type
_entity.pdbx_description
1 polymer ?
#
loop_
_entity_poly.entity_id
_entity_poly.type
_entity_poly.pdbx_seq_one_letter_code
_entity_poly.pdbx_strand_id
1 'polypeptide(L)'
;MLSDNTVHKKPPLKQERLTKSLFIGRRISSIDHKESYEAWREFLSELKSRGLQSPKLVISDAHKGLKKAIEKEFIGTSWQRCTVHFKRNIIETLPKKGMAEVIVDLKRIFEAVKVEDARFFRNEFFKRYEENPKLEKALEKLDEGFEDAIQYLSQPAKWHRLIRSTNSLERLNQEVRRRERVIRIFPNTQSAYRLIGAVLMDYDEEQAKKKNIFTNNENVPYKCQHKYVHFCLFKDVQNHSFSFAK
;
A
#
# COMPACT_ATOMS: atom_id res chain seq x y z
N MET A 1 17.39 64.57 0.05
CA MET A 1 17.94 63.45 -0.74
C MET A 1 18.18 62.34 0.27
N LEU A 2 17.40 61.24 0.37
CA LEU A 2 17.06 60.23 -0.65
C LEU A 2 18.33 59.79 -1.41
N SER A 3 18.79 58.55 -1.40
CA SER A 3 18.39 57.32 -0.68
C SER A 3 19.67 56.53 -0.26
N ASP A 4 19.71 55.28 0.23
CA ASP A 4 18.74 54.17 0.27
C ASP A 4 19.02 53.17 1.42
N ASN A 5 18.15 52.17 1.60
CA ASN A 5 18.35 51.00 2.47
C ASN A 5 18.54 49.73 1.62
N THR A 6 19.78 49.33 1.34
CA THR A 6 20.06 48.11 0.56
C THR A 6 19.94 46.83 1.40
N VAL A 7 18.70 46.37 1.56
CA VAL A 7 18.40 45.02 2.07
C VAL A 7 19.02 43.97 1.13
N HIS A 8 20.05 43.25 1.60
CA HIS A 8 20.58 42.08 0.90
C HIS A 8 19.55 40.94 0.87
N LYS A 9 18.70 40.94 -0.16
CA LYS A 9 17.79 39.84 -0.48
C LYS A 9 18.60 38.58 -0.81
N LYS A 10 18.52 37.56 0.06
CA LYS A 10 19.00 36.21 -0.29
C LYS A 10 18.24 35.69 -1.51
N PRO A 11 18.91 35.05 -2.49
CA PRO A 11 18.25 34.55 -3.70
C PRO A 11 17.25 33.42 -3.37
N PRO A 12 16.13 33.31 -4.12
CA PRO A 12 15.04 32.42 -3.78
C PRO A 12 15.34 30.93 -4.02
N LEU A 13 14.68 30.14 -3.18
CA LEU A 13 14.77 28.70 -2.98
C LEU A 13 14.50 27.81 -4.21
N LYS A 14 15.40 26.84 -4.43
CA LYS A 14 15.11 25.38 -4.41
C LYS A 14 13.91 24.77 -5.19
N GLN A 15 13.27 25.45 -6.14
CA GLN A 15 12.11 24.90 -6.88
C GLN A 15 12.48 23.66 -7.74
N GLU A 16 13.60 23.67 -8.47
CA GLU A 16 13.91 22.70 -9.53
C GLU A 16 14.19 21.25 -9.09
N ARG A 17 14.62 21.02 -7.84
CA ARG A 17 14.88 19.65 -7.35
C ARG A 17 13.64 18.91 -6.85
N LEU A 18 12.49 19.59 -6.72
CA LEU A 18 11.26 18.98 -6.21
C LEU A 18 10.49 18.19 -7.29
N THR A 19 10.56 18.61 -8.54
CA THR A 19 9.80 18.01 -9.66
C THR A 19 10.25 16.58 -9.99
N LYS A 20 11.56 16.29 -9.96
CA LYS A 20 12.09 14.94 -10.24
C LYS A 20 11.71 13.90 -9.19
N SER A 21 11.51 14.29 -7.93
CA SER A 21 11.09 13.36 -6.86
C SER A 21 9.62 12.93 -6.96
N LEU A 22 8.77 13.73 -7.62
CA LEU A 22 7.32 13.49 -7.66
C LEU A 22 6.90 12.51 -8.76
N PHE A 23 7.79 12.25 -9.73
CA PHE A 23 7.51 11.40 -10.90
C PHE A 23 7.75 9.90 -10.70
N ILE A 24 8.44 9.52 -9.61
CA ILE A 24 9.10 8.22 -9.48
C ILE A 24 8.09 7.04 -9.47
N GLY A 25 6.91 7.23 -8.87
CA GLY A 25 5.89 6.19 -8.72
C GLY A 25 4.62 6.35 -9.58
N ARG A 26 4.56 7.32 -10.51
CA ARG A 26 3.27 7.77 -11.12
C ARG A 26 3.08 7.54 -12.62
N ARG A 27 4.09 7.11 -13.35
CA ARG A 27 3.90 6.52 -14.69
C ARG A 27 3.66 5.02 -14.50
N ILE A 28 2.48 4.52 -14.88
CA ILE A 28 2.21 3.08 -14.94
C ILE A 28 3.26 2.45 -15.87
N SER A 29 4.07 1.52 -15.36
CA SER A 29 5.15 0.89 -16.12
C SER A 29 4.58 -0.05 -17.18
N SER A 30 3.64 -0.91 -16.78
CA SER A 30 2.91 -1.81 -17.66
C SER A 30 1.59 -2.23 -17.02
N ILE A 31 0.54 -2.34 -17.84
CA ILE A 31 -0.54 -3.31 -17.62
C ILE A 31 -0.07 -4.59 -18.31
N ASP A 32 0.55 -5.48 -17.56
CA ASP A 32 0.87 -6.84 -18.00
C ASP A 32 -0.09 -7.82 -17.31
N HIS A 33 -0.44 -8.90 -18.01
CA HIS A 33 -1.32 -9.96 -17.53
C HIS A 33 -0.56 -11.09 -16.81
N LYS A 34 0.78 -10.99 -16.70
CA LYS A 34 1.63 -12.02 -16.10
C LYS A 34 2.07 -11.65 -14.68
N GLU A 35 1.49 -12.29 -13.67
CA GLU A 35 1.99 -12.24 -12.28
C GLU A 35 3.27 -13.09 -12.10
N SER A 36 4.28 -13.01 -13.00
CA SER A 36 5.52 -13.79 -12.86
C SER A 36 6.56 -13.07 -11.96
N TYR A 37 7.56 -13.82 -11.46
CA TYR A 37 8.67 -13.22 -10.70
C TYR A 37 9.48 -12.24 -11.57
N GLU A 38 9.65 -12.57 -12.85
CA GLU A 38 10.36 -11.78 -13.85
C GLU A 38 9.64 -10.45 -14.10
N ALA A 39 8.31 -10.48 -14.31
CA ALA A 39 7.50 -9.27 -14.51
C ALA A 39 7.56 -8.35 -13.28
N TRP A 40 7.44 -8.91 -12.06
CA TRP A 40 7.58 -8.12 -10.83
C TRP A 40 9.00 -7.54 -10.69
N ARG A 41 10.04 -8.29 -11.07
CA ARG A 41 11.42 -7.81 -11.03
C ARG A 41 11.67 -6.66 -12.00
N GLU A 42 11.23 -6.78 -13.25
CA GLU A 42 11.35 -5.72 -14.26
C GLU A 42 10.62 -4.46 -13.81
N PHE A 43 9.39 -4.62 -13.33
CA PHE A 43 8.59 -3.54 -12.74
C PHE A 43 9.31 -2.82 -11.57
N LEU A 44 9.90 -3.56 -10.62
CA LEU A 44 10.64 -2.97 -9.51
C LEU A 44 11.96 -2.32 -9.95
N SER A 45 12.64 -2.89 -10.95
CA SER A 45 13.84 -2.31 -11.57
C SER A 45 13.53 -0.98 -12.25
N GLU A 46 12.40 -0.87 -12.96
CA GLU A 46 11.93 0.39 -13.51
C GLU A 46 11.63 1.46 -12.45
N LEU A 47 11.08 1.08 -11.30
CA LEU A 47 10.90 2.04 -10.20
C LEU A 47 12.24 2.52 -9.65
N LYS A 48 13.22 1.62 -9.51
CA LYS A 48 14.59 1.94 -9.08
C LYS A 48 15.31 2.84 -10.07
N SER A 49 15.21 2.60 -11.38
CA SER A 49 15.83 3.44 -12.42
C SER A 49 15.22 4.85 -12.49
N ARG A 50 13.93 4.99 -12.13
CA ARG A 50 13.26 6.28 -11.93
C ARG A 50 13.67 6.98 -10.61
N GLY A 51 14.40 6.30 -9.73
CA GLY A 51 14.99 6.86 -8.50
C GLY A 51 14.42 6.32 -7.19
N LEU A 52 13.54 5.30 -7.20
CA LEU A 52 13.00 4.70 -5.98
C LEU A 52 14.14 4.08 -5.16
N GLN A 53 14.37 4.63 -3.97
CA GLN A 53 15.29 4.07 -2.98
C GLN A 53 14.62 2.92 -2.24
N SER A 54 15.40 1.99 -1.67
CA SER A 54 14.89 0.91 -0.83
C SER A 54 14.01 1.48 0.30
N PRO A 55 12.71 1.17 0.35
CA PRO A 55 11.85 1.60 1.44
C PRO A 55 12.17 0.79 2.71
N LYS A 56 11.66 1.21 3.87
CA LYS A 56 11.81 0.41 5.10
C LYS A 56 10.91 -0.81 5.12
N LEU A 57 9.72 -0.67 4.53
CA LEU A 57 8.65 -1.65 4.58
C LEU A 57 7.87 -1.63 3.27
N VAL A 58 7.61 -2.81 2.71
CA VAL A 58 6.77 -3.01 1.53
C VAL A 58 5.56 -3.86 1.91
N ILE A 59 4.36 -3.40 1.56
CA ILE A 59 3.10 -4.07 1.90
C ILE A 59 2.37 -4.50 0.64
N SER A 60 2.12 -5.80 0.49
CA SER A 60 1.38 -6.37 -0.64
C SER A 60 0.46 -7.52 -0.22
N ASP A 61 -0.36 -8.01 -1.15
CA ASP A 61 -0.93 -9.35 -1.01
C ASP A 61 0.18 -10.42 -1.07
N ALA A 62 -0.10 -11.64 -0.61
CA ALA A 62 0.84 -12.76 -0.50
C ALA A 62 1.12 -13.44 -1.86
N HIS A 63 1.61 -12.66 -2.83
CA HIS A 63 2.01 -13.17 -4.13
C HIS A 63 3.48 -13.63 -4.11
N LYS A 64 3.74 -14.94 -4.27
CA LYS A 64 5.08 -15.56 -4.13
C LYS A 64 6.13 -14.92 -5.04
N GLY A 65 5.77 -14.61 -6.29
CA GLY A 65 6.68 -13.95 -7.23
C GLY A 65 7.04 -12.53 -6.82
N LEU A 66 6.11 -11.79 -6.21
CA LEU A 66 6.34 -10.41 -5.75
C LEU A 66 7.20 -10.38 -4.48
N LYS A 67 6.92 -11.24 -3.49
CA LYS A 67 7.75 -11.38 -2.27
C LYS A 67 9.22 -11.63 -2.64
N LYS A 68 9.46 -12.63 -3.50
CA LYS A 68 10.78 -12.98 -4.01
C LYS A 68 11.46 -11.87 -4.83
N ALA A 69 10.68 -11.06 -5.57
CA ALA A 69 11.21 -9.90 -6.31
C ALA A 69 11.64 -8.78 -5.35
N ILE A 70 10.83 -8.46 -4.34
CA ILE A 70 11.14 -7.44 -3.32
C ILE A 70 12.40 -7.81 -2.55
N GLU A 71 12.51 -9.06 -2.09
CA GLU A 71 13.67 -9.58 -1.34
C GLU A 71 15.00 -9.41 -2.09
N LYS A 72 15.00 -9.54 -3.42
CA LYS A 72 16.20 -9.33 -4.24
C LYS A 72 16.43 -7.89 -4.65
N GLU A 73 15.39 -7.14 -4.98
CA GLU A 73 15.54 -5.79 -5.52
C GLU A 73 15.75 -4.73 -4.43
N PHE A 74 15.28 -4.94 -3.20
CA PHE A 74 15.41 -3.99 -2.11
C PHE A 74 16.01 -4.64 -0.84
N ILE A 75 17.31 -4.94 -0.89
CA ILE A 75 18.07 -5.45 0.26
C ILE A 75 17.85 -4.55 1.49
N GLY A 76 17.57 -5.17 2.65
CA GLY A 76 17.30 -4.47 3.92
C GLY A 76 15.85 -3.95 4.09
N THR A 77 14.96 -4.25 3.14
CA THR A 77 13.54 -3.89 3.21
C THR A 77 12.74 -5.00 3.87
N SER A 78 11.95 -4.69 4.90
CA SER A 78 10.97 -5.64 5.43
C SER A 78 9.80 -5.80 4.47
N TRP A 79 9.32 -7.02 4.26
CA TRP A 79 8.07 -7.28 3.55
C TRP A 79 6.94 -7.58 4.53
N GLN A 80 5.72 -7.10 4.24
CA GLN A 80 4.53 -7.35 5.02
C GLN A 80 3.37 -7.83 4.15
N ARG A 81 2.69 -8.88 4.61
CA ARG A 81 1.38 -9.29 4.09
C ARG A 81 0.30 -8.30 4.51
N CYS A 82 -0.42 -7.75 3.54
CA CYS A 82 -1.48 -6.77 3.76
C CYS A 82 -2.57 -7.31 4.72
N THR A 83 -2.71 -6.68 5.88
CA THR A 83 -3.61 -7.12 6.97
C THR A 83 -5.08 -7.08 6.59
N VAL A 84 -5.50 -6.22 5.65
CA VAL A 84 -6.90 -6.15 5.20
C VAL A 84 -7.24 -7.35 4.32
N HIS A 85 -6.40 -7.65 3.32
CA HIS A 85 -6.55 -8.83 2.50
C HIS A 85 -6.38 -10.12 3.31
N PHE A 86 -5.40 -10.17 4.21
CA PHE A 86 -5.19 -11.35 5.05
C PHE A 86 -6.40 -11.67 5.93
N LYS A 87 -6.95 -10.67 6.64
CA LYS A 87 -8.20 -10.85 7.41
C LYS A 87 -9.36 -11.28 6.51
N ARG A 88 -9.51 -10.71 5.31
CA ARG A 88 -10.55 -11.12 4.36
C ARG A 88 -10.39 -12.60 3.96
N ASN A 89 -9.18 -13.02 3.57
CA ASN A 89 -8.86 -14.38 3.15
C ASN A 89 -9.03 -15.44 4.26
N ILE A 90 -8.93 -15.05 5.54
CA ILE A 90 -9.27 -15.89 6.70
C ILE A 90 -10.79 -15.93 6.87
N ILE A 91 -11.46 -14.77 6.90
CA ILE A 91 -12.93 -14.67 7.08
C ILE A 91 -13.69 -15.44 5.99
N GLU A 92 -13.19 -15.47 4.76
CA GLU A 92 -13.76 -16.26 3.64
C GLU A 92 -13.72 -17.78 3.85
N THR A 93 -12.88 -18.29 4.77
CA THR A 93 -12.92 -19.71 5.17
C THR A 93 -13.94 -20.02 6.27
N LEU A 94 -14.45 -19.00 6.95
CA LEU A 94 -15.38 -19.17 8.06
C LEU A 94 -16.79 -19.49 7.55
N PRO A 95 -17.56 -20.34 8.25
CA PRO A 95 -18.98 -20.51 7.97
C PRO A 95 -19.77 -19.19 8.05
N LYS A 96 -20.74 -18.99 7.14
CA LYS A 96 -21.51 -17.73 7.03
C LYS A 96 -22.38 -17.38 8.25
N LYS A 97 -22.62 -18.31 9.18
CA LYS A 97 -23.48 -18.13 10.37
C LYS A 97 -22.69 -18.47 11.64
N GLY A 98 -22.93 -17.70 12.70
CA GLY A 98 -22.40 -17.98 14.05
C GLY A 98 -20.93 -17.58 14.29
N MET A 99 -20.28 -16.89 13.36
CA MET A 99 -18.84 -16.57 13.44
C MET A 99 -18.52 -15.12 13.85
N ALA A 100 -19.51 -14.39 14.38
CA ALA A 100 -19.34 -12.99 14.76
C ALA A 100 -18.26 -12.79 15.84
N GLU A 101 -18.23 -13.66 16.84
CA GLU A 101 -17.24 -13.63 17.92
C GLU A 101 -15.82 -13.95 17.41
N VAL A 102 -15.67 -15.01 16.61
CA VAL A 102 -14.41 -15.39 15.93
C VAL A 102 -13.85 -14.21 15.13
N ILE A 103 -14.70 -13.44 14.45
CA ILE A 103 -14.30 -12.26 13.67
C ILE A 103 -13.86 -11.10 14.58
N VAL A 104 -14.42 -10.95 15.78
CA VAL A 104 -13.99 -9.95 16.77
C VAL A 104 -12.63 -10.32 17.36
N ASP A 105 -12.45 -11.56 17.81
CA ASP A 105 -11.18 -12.02 18.38
C ASP A 105 -10.06 -12.01 17.31
N LEU A 106 -10.35 -12.38 16.07
CA LEU A 106 -9.42 -12.25 14.94
C LEU A 106 -9.00 -10.79 14.70
N LYS A 107 -9.90 -9.81 14.86
CA LYS A 107 -9.55 -8.38 14.70
C LYS A 107 -8.64 -7.90 15.82
N ARG A 108 -8.90 -8.34 17.06
CA ARG A 108 -8.12 -7.99 18.27
C ARG A 108 -6.63 -8.28 18.11
N ILE A 109 -6.28 -9.42 17.50
CA ILE A 109 -4.90 -9.80 17.16
C ILE A 109 -4.18 -8.70 16.36
N PHE A 110 -4.84 -8.12 15.36
CA PHE A 110 -4.29 -7.06 14.49
C PHE A 110 -4.57 -5.63 14.99
N GLU A 111 -5.04 -5.49 16.23
CA GLU A 111 -5.27 -4.21 16.92
C GLU A 111 -4.30 -4.00 18.11
N ALA A 112 -3.53 -5.03 18.45
CA ALA A 112 -2.37 -4.93 19.32
C ALA A 112 -1.38 -3.84 18.88
N VAL A 113 -0.71 -3.22 19.86
CA VAL A 113 0.31 -2.17 19.66
C VAL A 113 1.73 -2.75 19.76
N LYS A 114 1.91 -3.87 20.47
CA LYS A 114 3.20 -4.57 20.61
C LYS A 114 3.16 -5.95 19.96
N VAL A 115 4.34 -6.47 19.61
CA VAL A 115 4.50 -7.81 19.01
C VAL A 115 4.11 -8.90 20.00
N GLU A 116 4.46 -8.70 21.27
CA GLU A 116 4.18 -9.62 22.37
C GLU A 116 2.67 -9.77 22.59
N ASP A 117 1.95 -8.65 22.63
CA ASP A 117 0.48 -8.61 22.77
C ASP A 117 -0.20 -9.30 21.57
N ALA A 118 0.28 -9.08 20.34
CA ALA A 118 -0.25 -9.73 19.14
C ALA A 118 -0.06 -11.25 19.17
N ARG A 119 1.11 -11.72 19.61
CA ARG A 119 1.41 -13.16 19.81
C ARG A 119 0.59 -13.75 20.95
N PHE A 120 0.38 -13.00 22.03
CA PHE A 120 -0.48 -13.42 23.14
C PHE A 120 -1.93 -13.62 22.68
N PHE A 121 -2.56 -12.61 22.04
CA PHE A 121 -3.94 -12.74 21.53
C PHE A 121 -4.07 -13.82 20.45
N ARG A 122 -3.04 -14.04 19.63
CA ARG A 122 -3.00 -15.20 18.73
C ARG A 122 -3.06 -16.50 19.51
N ASN A 123 -2.22 -16.68 20.52
CA ASN A 123 -2.18 -17.94 21.28
C ASN A 123 -3.48 -18.17 22.07
N GLU A 124 -4.15 -17.13 22.56
CA GLU A 124 -5.51 -17.23 23.11
C GLU A 124 -6.54 -17.65 22.04
N PHE A 125 -6.46 -17.09 20.83
CA PHE A 125 -7.34 -17.45 19.71
C PHE A 125 -7.21 -18.93 19.32
N PHE A 126 -5.99 -19.47 19.28
CA PHE A 126 -5.77 -20.91 19.01
C PHE A 126 -6.41 -21.77 20.10
N LYS A 127 -6.06 -21.56 21.38
CA LYS A 127 -6.63 -22.28 22.53
C LYS A 127 -8.16 -22.26 22.59
N ARG A 128 -8.79 -21.17 22.12
CA ARG A 128 -10.24 -21.00 22.13
C ARG A 128 -10.96 -21.75 21.01
N TYR A 129 -10.26 -22.05 19.91
CA TYR A 129 -10.88 -22.46 18.66
C TYR A 129 -10.27 -23.71 18.00
N GLU A 130 -9.15 -24.25 18.53
CA GLU A 130 -8.47 -25.45 18.01
C GLU A 130 -9.33 -26.71 18.00
N GLU A 131 -10.23 -26.88 18.98
CA GLU A 131 -11.16 -28.01 19.03
C GLU A 131 -12.29 -27.95 17.98
N ASN A 132 -12.44 -26.83 17.26
CA ASN A 132 -13.56 -26.64 16.33
C ASN A 132 -13.14 -26.98 14.88
N PRO A 133 -13.55 -28.13 14.31
CA PRO A 133 -13.13 -28.54 12.96
C PRO A 133 -13.64 -27.60 11.85
N LYS A 134 -14.61 -26.73 12.14
CA LYS A 134 -15.07 -25.70 11.18
C LYS A 134 -14.09 -24.53 11.05
N LEU A 135 -13.11 -24.41 11.95
CA LEU A 135 -12.15 -23.32 12.04
C LEU A 135 -10.71 -23.73 11.68
N GLU A 136 -10.45 -25.03 11.47
CA GLU A 136 -9.15 -25.60 11.09
C GLU A 136 -8.46 -24.80 9.96
N LYS A 137 -9.14 -24.59 8.83
CA LYS A 137 -8.63 -23.81 7.68
C LYS A 137 -8.39 -22.32 7.97
N ALA A 138 -9.07 -21.77 8.97
CA ALA A 138 -8.88 -20.39 9.39
C ALA A 138 -7.65 -20.28 10.31
N LEU A 139 -7.44 -21.27 11.17
CA LEU A 139 -6.28 -21.41 12.06
C LEU A 139 -5.00 -21.67 11.25
N GLU A 140 -5.01 -22.62 10.31
CA GLU A 140 -3.91 -22.91 9.38
C GLU A 140 -3.46 -21.64 8.65
N LYS A 141 -4.39 -20.96 7.96
CA LYS A 141 -4.10 -19.68 7.29
C LYS A 141 -3.57 -18.60 8.23
N LEU A 142 -4.08 -18.55 9.47
CA LEU A 142 -3.62 -17.59 10.47
C LEU A 142 -2.17 -17.91 10.89
N ASP A 143 -1.82 -19.16 11.13
CA ASP A 143 -0.45 -19.60 11.44
C ASP A 143 0.54 -19.22 10.32
N GLU A 144 0.30 -19.72 9.11
CA GLU A 144 1.15 -19.48 7.94
C GLU A 144 1.46 -17.99 7.67
N GLY A 145 0.46 -17.13 7.90
CA GLY A 145 0.52 -15.72 7.49
C GLY A 145 0.70 -14.70 8.61
N PHE A 146 0.69 -15.11 9.88
CA PHE A 146 0.66 -14.17 11.01
C PHE A 146 1.95 -13.35 11.12
N GLU A 147 3.11 -13.98 11.20
CA GLU A 147 4.41 -13.29 11.34
C GLU A 147 4.67 -12.35 10.14
N ASP A 148 4.32 -12.78 8.93
CA ASP A 148 4.37 -11.96 7.71
C ASP A 148 3.40 -10.75 7.77
N ALA A 149 2.27 -10.83 8.47
CA ALA A 149 1.27 -9.77 8.54
C ALA A 149 1.50 -8.73 9.65
N ILE A 150 2.17 -9.10 10.75
CA ILE A 150 2.41 -8.22 11.91
C ILE A 150 3.65 -7.33 11.81
N GLN A 151 4.40 -7.39 10.71
CA GLN A 151 5.68 -6.67 10.53
C GLN A 151 5.60 -5.15 10.78
N TYR A 152 4.42 -4.53 10.63
CA TYR A 152 4.19 -3.13 10.99
C TYR A 152 4.42 -2.80 12.47
N LEU A 153 4.33 -3.77 13.38
CA LEU A 153 4.53 -3.56 14.82
C LEU A 153 5.98 -3.17 15.15
N SER A 154 6.95 -3.51 14.29
CA SER A 154 8.33 -3.03 14.35
C SER A 154 8.48 -1.51 14.11
N GLN A 155 7.44 -0.87 13.56
CA GLN A 155 7.44 0.55 13.22
C GLN A 155 6.87 1.39 14.38
N PRO A 156 7.16 2.70 14.46
CA PRO A 156 6.59 3.56 15.50
C PRO A 156 5.06 3.54 15.51
N ALA A 157 4.44 3.36 16.69
CA ALA A 157 2.99 3.19 16.86
C ALA A 157 2.14 4.26 16.16
N LYS A 158 2.63 5.50 16.04
CA LYS A 158 1.98 6.59 15.30
C LYS A 158 1.67 6.26 13.83
N TRP A 159 2.39 5.33 13.22
CA TRP A 159 2.20 4.90 11.83
C TRP A 159 1.34 3.65 11.68
N HIS A 160 1.11 2.88 12.75
CA HIS A 160 0.39 1.59 12.67
C HIS A 160 -0.94 1.73 11.96
N ARG A 161 -1.82 2.64 12.42
CA ARG A 161 -3.15 2.87 11.83
C ARG A 161 -3.12 3.12 10.31
N LEU A 162 -2.10 3.82 9.81
CA LEU A 162 -1.91 4.07 8.38
C LEU A 162 -1.49 2.78 7.66
N ILE A 163 -0.49 2.08 8.18
CA ILE A 163 0.09 0.87 7.57
C ILE A 163 -0.91 -0.29 7.49
N ARG A 164 -1.75 -0.51 8.51
CA ARG A 164 -2.79 -1.58 8.51
C ARG A 164 -4.10 -1.19 7.80
N SER A 165 -4.20 -0.01 7.18
CA SER A 165 -5.41 0.44 6.46
C SER A 165 -5.17 0.54 4.95
N THR A 166 -6.11 0.01 4.17
CA THR A 166 -6.17 0.16 2.70
C THR A 166 -7.15 1.25 2.27
N ASN A 167 -7.79 2.00 3.18
CA ASN A 167 -8.92 2.87 2.85
C ASN A 167 -8.58 3.98 1.83
N SER A 168 -7.39 4.58 1.91
CA SER A 168 -6.91 5.58 0.95
C SER A 168 -6.68 4.98 -0.44
N LEU A 169 -6.19 3.74 -0.47
CA LEU A 169 -5.92 2.91 -1.64
C LEU A 169 -7.22 2.48 -2.33
N GLU A 170 -8.15 1.94 -1.57
CA GLU A 170 -9.47 1.51 -2.02
C GLU A 170 -10.29 2.68 -2.54
N ARG A 171 -10.21 3.86 -1.90
CA ARG A 171 -10.83 5.09 -2.43
C ARG A 171 -10.26 5.49 -3.79
N LEU A 172 -8.94 5.42 -3.97
CA LEU A 172 -8.31 5.72 -5.27
C LEU A 172 -8.73 4.70 -6.34
N ASN A 173 -8.73 3.41 -6.01
CA ASN A 173 -9.19 2.34 -6.91
C ASN A 173 -10.67 2.53 -7.31
N GLN A 174 -11.54 2.90 -6.37
CA GLN A 174 -12.94 3.23 -6.65
C GLN A 174 -13.07 4.44 -7.59
N GLU A 175 -12.20 5.44 -7.47
CA GLU A 175 -12.23 6.66 -8.27
C GLU A 175 -11.78 6.44 -9.73
N VAL A 176 -10.82 5.53 -9.94
CA VAL A 176 -10.48 4.99 -11.28
C VAL A 176 -11.68 4.22 -11.85
N ARG A 177 -12.22 3.25 -11.09
CA ARG A 177 -13.35 2.40 -11.52
C ARG A 177 -14.63 3.20 -11.84
N ARG A 178 -14.83 4.35 -11.20
CA ARG A 178 -15.95 5.27 -11.49
C ARG A 178 -15.86 5.87 -12.88
N ARG A 179 -14.71 6.43 -13.27
CA ARG A 179 -14.52 7.01 -14.62
C ARG A 179 -14.47 5.92 -15.69
N GLU A 180 -13.84 4.78 -15.39
CA GLU A 180 -13.78 3.63 -16.30
C GLU A 180 -15.18 3.12 -16.71
N ARG A 181 -16.10 2.97 -15.74
CA ARG A 181 -17.47 2.49 -16.00
C ARG A 181 -18.25 3.33 -17.02
N VAL A 182 -17.89 4.61 -17.15
CA VAL A 182 -18.48 5.53 -18.15
C VAL A 182 -17.95 5.22 -19.55
N ILE A 183 -16.64 4.95 -19.67
CA ILE A 183 -15.95 4.72 -20.95
C ILE A 183 -16.30 3.34 -21.53
N ARG A 184 -16.43 2.30 -20.68
CA ARG A 184 -16.74 0.89 -21.01
C ARG A 184 -15.70 0.16 -21.86
N ILE A 185 -15.28 0.74 -23.00
CA ILE A 185 -14.32 0.15 -23.95
C ILE A 185 -13.29 1.21 -24.32
N PHE A 186 -12.00 0.88 -24.19
CA PHE A 186 -10.90 1.76 -24.57
C PHE A 186 -10.43 1.46 -26.00
N PRO A 187 -10.08 2.49 -26.81
CA PRO A 187 -9.57 2.25 -28.16
C PRO A 187 -8.11 1.76 -28.18
N ASN A 188 -7.35 1.93 -27.10
CA ASN A 188 -5.99 1.40 -26.92
C ASN A 188 -5.50 1.59 -25.47
N THR A 189 -4.42 0.87 -25.11
CA THR A 189 -3.76 0.95 -23.79
C THR A 189 -3.31 2.35 -23.41
N GLN A 190 -2.81 3.15 -24.36
CA GLN A 190 -2.41 4.54 -24.12
C GLN A 190 -3.58 5.42 -23.67
N SER A 191 -4.81 5.11 -24.08
CA SER A 191 -6.01 5.83 -23.65
C SER A 191 -6.38 5.50 -22.20
N ALA A 192 -6.19 4.25 -21.78
CA ALA A 192 -6.31 3.86 -20.37
C ALA A 192 -5.22 4.53 -19.51
N TYR A 193 -3.96 4.57 -19.97
CA TYR A 193 -2.89 5.28 -19.26
C TYR A 193 -3.16 6.78 -19.10
N ARG A 194 -3.72 7.46 -20.10
CA ARG A 194 -4.12 8.87 -19.98
C ARG A 194 -5.21 9.07 -18.93
N LEU A 195 -6.23 8.19 -18.90
CA LEU A 195 -7.29 8.26 -17.88
C LEU A 195 -6.73 8.08 -16.47
N ILE A 196 -5.99 6.99 -16.23
CA ILE A 196 -5.49 6.68 -14.88
C ILE A 196 -4.47 7.75 -14.46
N GLY A 197 -3.64 8.22 -15.38
CA GLY A 197 -2.72 9.35 -15.16
C GLY A 197 -3.45 10.60 -14.70
N ALA A 198 -4.54 10.99 -15.36
CA ALA A 198 -5.37 12.12 -14.95
C ALA A 198 -5.98 11.92 -13.55
N VAL A 199 -6.55 10.74 -13.25
CA VAL A 199 -7.08 10.43 -11.90
C VAL A 199 -5.99 10.52 -10.83
N LEU A 200 -4.78 10.05 -11.12
CA LEU A 200 -3.65 10.11 -10.19
C LEU A 200 -3.15 11.54 -9.97
N MET A 201 -3.26 12.42 -10.96
CA MET A 201 -2.97 13.86 -10.84
C MET A 201 -4.05 14.58 -10.02
N ASP A 202 -5.33 14.41 -10.37
CA ASP A 202 -6.48 14.94 -9.61
C ASP A 202 -6.38 14.57 -8.12
N TYR A 203 -6.11 13.29 -7.84
CA TYR A 203 -6.00 12.76 -6.49
C TYR A 203 -4.78 13.34 -5.74
N ASP A 204 -3.65 13.56 -6.41
CA ASP A 204 -2.47 14.19 -5.78
C ASP A 204 -2.77 15.62 -5.35
N GLU A 205 -3.41 16.39 -6.21
CA GLU A 205 -3.84 17.75 -5.85
C GLU A 205 -4.81 17.75 -4.67
N GLU A 206 -5.77 16.82 -4.64
CA GLU A 206 -6.65 16.64 -3.48
C GLU A 206 -5.87 16.31 -2.20
N GLN A 207 -4.83 15.45 -2.26
CA GLN A 207 -4.02 15.13 -1.09
C GLN A 207 -3.17 16.33 -0.65
N ALA A 208 -2.61 17.08 -1.60
CA ALA A 208 -1.82 18.28 -1.31
C ALA A 208 -2.65 19.39 -0.64
N LYS A 209 -3.95 19.49 -0.98
CA LYS A 209 -4.92 20.42 -0.38
C LYS A 209 -5.35 20.02 1.04
N LYS A 210 -5.23 18.74 1.43
CA LYS A 210 -5.58 18.26 2.78
C LYS A 210 -4.48 18.66 3.77
N LYS A 211 -4.85 19.39 4.82
CA LYS A 211 -3.93 19.68 5.94
C LYS A 211 -3.32 18.36 6.43
N ASN A 212 -1.99 18.30 6.46
CA ASN A 212 -1.26 17.15 6.96
C ASN A 212 -1.74 16.84 8.39
N ILE A 213 -2.32 15.65 8.58
CA ILE A 213 -2.76 15.15 9.89
C ILE A 213 -1.61 15.12 10.92
N PHE A 214 -0.36 15.22 10.43
CA PHE A 214 0.89 15.14 11.17
C PHE A 214 1.61 16.48 11.38
N THR A 215 1.05 17.64 11.02
CA THR A 215 1.70 18.97 11.24
C THR A 215 1.54 19.55 12.65
N ASN A 216 1.35 18.72 13.66
CA ASN A 216 1.52 19.12 15.06
C ASN A 216 2.83 18.53 15.61
N ASN A 217 3.80 19.42 15.87
CA ASN A 217 5.08 19.23 16.56
C ASN A 217 6.32 18.65 15.85
N GLU A 218 6.28 18.16 14.61
CA GLU A 218 7.52 17.97 13.82
C GLU A 218 7.35 18.43 12.38
N ASN A 219 8.32 19.21 11.88
CA ASN A 219 8.46 19.53 10.45
C ASN A 219 8.87 18.26 9.68
N VAL A 220 7.91 17.37 9.42
CA VAL A 220 8.10 16.19 8.58
C VAL A 220 7.80 16.55 7.13
N PRO A 221 8.82 16.83 6.28
CA PRO A 221 8.57 17.09 4.86
C PRO A 221 7.97 15.85 4.17
N TYR A 222 7.31 16.08 3.02
CA TYR A 222 6.72 15.06 2.13
C TYR A 222 7.64 13.85 1.84
N LYS A 223 8.96 13.98 2.03
CA LYS A 223 9.95 12.89 2.05
C LYS A 223 9.56 11.64 2.86
N CYS A 224 8.67 11.72 3.84
CA CYS A 224 8.29 10.54 4.63
C CYS A 224 7.52 9.46 3.83
N GLN A 225 6.90 9.80 2.69
CA GLN A 225 6.16 8.84 1.86
C GLN A 225 7.06 7.75 1.25
N HIS A 226 8.35 8.02 1.02
CA HIS A 226 9.29 7.03 0.45
C HIS A 226 9.71 5.93 1.44
N LYS A 227 9.36 6.04 2.73
CA LYS A 227 9.75 5.05 3.76
C LYS A 227 8.87 3.79 3.76
N TYR A 228 7.65 3.87 3.23
CA TYR A 228 6.65 2.81 3.28
C TYR A 228 5.95 2.70 1.92
N VAL A 229 6.00 1.55 1.27
CA VAL A 229 5.42 1.36 -0.09
C VAL A 229 4.33 0.30 -0.06
N HIS A 230 3.11 0.65 -0.46
CA HIS A 230 1.99 -0.29 -0.61
C HIS A 230 1.82 -0.70 -2.08
N PHE A 231 2.19 -1.94 -2.42
CA PHE A 231 1.92 -2.52 -3.75
C PHE A 231 0.56 -3.21 -3.87
N CYS A 232 -0.26 -3.26 -2.81
CA CYS A 232 -1.65 -3.75 -2.90
C CYS A 232 -2.49 -3.06 -4.00
N LEU A 233 -2.12 -1.84 -4.40
CA LEU A 233 -2.74 -1.07 -5.48
C LEU A 233 -2.67 -1.82 -6.82
N PHE A 234 -1.53 -2.46 -7.13
CA PHE A 234 -1.26 -3.02 -8.44
C PHE A 234 -2.17 -4.21 -8.78
N LYS A 235 -2.43 -5.10 -7.82
CA LYS A 235 -3.24 -6.30 -8.06
C LYS A 235 -4.71 -5.97 -8.40
N ASP A 236 -5.29 -4.97 -7.76
CA ASP A 236 -6.69 -4.53 -7.98
C ASP A 236 -6.92 -3.79 -9.32
N VAL A 237 -5.83 -3.30 -9.92
CA VAL A 237 -5.81 -2.57 -11.20
C VAL A 237 -5.33 -3.46 -12.35
N GLN A 238 -4.38 -4.38 -12.11
CA GLN A 238 -3.89 -5.34 -13.12
C GLN A 238 -4.83 -6.54 -13.32
N ASN A 239 -5.55 -7.00 -12.27
CA ASN A 239 -6.67 -7.94 -12.47
C ASN A 239 -7.90 -7.29 -13.12
N HIS A 240 -7.83 -6.00 -13.47
CA HIS A 240 -8.85 -5.39 -14.30
C HIS A 240 -8.52 -5.64 -15.78
N SER A 241 -9.29 -6.54 -16.39
CA SER A 241 -9.36 -6.70 -17.84
C SER A 241 -9.98 -5.45 -18.45
N PHE A 242 -9.19 -4.39 -18.63
CA PHE A 242 -9.58 -3.23 -19.43
C PHE A 242 -10.07 -3.74 -20.79
N SER A 243 -11.36 -3.54 -21.06
CA SER A 243 -11.95 -3.96 -22.34
C SER A 243 -11.41 -3.04 -23.43
N PHE A 244 -10.56 -3.58 -24.30
CA PHE A 244 -10.07 -2.87 -25.48
C PHE A 244 -10.92 -3.21 -26.70
N ALA A 245 -11.08 -2.23 -27.60
CA ALA A 245 -11.55 -2.52 -28.95
C ALA A 245 -10.57 -3.50 -29.63
N LYS A 246 -11.11 -4.46 -30.39
CA LYS A 246 -10.32 -5.34 -31.26
C LYS A 246 -9.84 -4.60 -32.50
#